data_AF-A0A8T4VVG1-F1
#
_entry.id   AF-A0A8T4VVG1-F1
#
_cell.length_a   1.000
_cell.length_b   1.000
_cell.length_c   1.000
_cell.angle_alpha   90.00
_cell.angle_beta   90.00
_cell.angle_gamma   90.00
#
_symmetry.space_group_name_H-M   'P 1'
#
loop_
_entity.id
_entity.type
_entity.pdbx_description
1 polymer ?
#
loop_
_entity_poly.entity_id
_entity_poly.type
_entity_poly.pdbx_seq_one_letter_code
_entity_poly.pdbx_strand_id
1 'polypeptide(L)'
;LYQGCCGSSYGVQDDLHNSWIFHDMMVLGHGVGEAQSRYTWIFNRDFTTMDPTTLYGRSTHFQPSMGGLTNVNVLFGDPAMTCYNPAWTEPTPVSP
;
A
#
# COMPACT_ATOMS: atom_id res chain seq x y z
N LEU A 1 -6.72 7.11 -11.55
CA LEU A 1 -6.58 6.39 -10.27
C LEU A 1 -7.10 7.30 -9.16
N TYR A 2 -7.96 6.80 -8.28
CA TYR A 2 -8.38 7.51 -7.06
C TYR A 2 -8.05 6.64 -5.85
N GLN A 3 -7.37 7.22 -4.86
CA GLN A 3 -7.04 6.55 -3.62
C GLN A 3 -7.56 7.38 -2.45
N GLY A 4 -8.14 6.71 -1.45
CA GLY A 4 -8.66 7.38 -0.26
C GLY A 4 -8.56 6.50 0.98
N CYS A 5 -8.48 7.18 2.13
CA CYS A 5 -8.70 6.55 3.42
C CYS A 5 -10.16 6.73 3.84
N CYS A 6 -10.82 5.63 4.21
CA CYS A 6 -12.21 5.59 4.67
C CYS A 6 -12.34 5.13 6.12
N GLY A 7 -11.23 5.10 6.88
CA GLY A 7 -11.19 4.64 8.27
C GLY A 7 -10.13 5.39 9.08
N SER A 8 -9.56 4.72 10.08
CA SER A 8 -8.62 5.35 11.01
C SER A 8 -7.25 5.70 10.42
N SER A 9 -6.90 5.13 9.26
CA SER A 9 -5.57 5.16 8.63
C SER A 9 -4.43 5.02 9.63
N TYR A 10 -3.95 3.79 9.83
CA TYR A 10 -2.72 3.60 10.59
C TYR A 10 -1.54 4.08 9.75
N GLY A 11 -1.20 5.37 9.89
CA GLY A 11 -0.36 6.11 8.95
C GLY A 11 0.91 5.38 8.53
N VAL A 12 1.64 4.75 9.47
CA VAL A 12 2.88 4.03 9.12
C VAL A 12 2.64 2.79 8.26
N GLN A 13 1.59 2.01 8.54
CA GLN A 13 1.28 0.81 7.77
C GLN A 13 0.75 1.19 6.39
N ASP A 14 -0.16 2.16 6.34
CA ASP A 14 -0.77 2.62 5.10
C ASP A 14 0.23 3.34 4.20
N ASP A 15 1.11 4.17 4.77
CA ASP A 15 2.18 4.84 4.01
C ASP A 15 3.15 3.82 3.41
N LEU A 16 3.48 2.76 4.16
CA LEU A 16 4.36 1.70 3.67
C LEU A 16 3.68 0.90 2.55
N HIS A 17 2.40 0.56 2.74
CA HIS A 17 1.60 -0.14 1.73
C HIS A 17 1.50 0.67 0.44
N ASN A 18 1.23 1.98 0.56
CA ASN A 18 1.16 2.91 -0.57
C ASN A 18 2.51 3.02 -1.27
N SER A 19 3.58 3.22 -0.51
CA SER A 19 4.94 3.37 -1.06
C SER A 19 5.34 2.15 -1.88
N TRP A 20 5.03 0.94 -1.42
CA TRP A 20 5.35 -0.30 -2.14
C TRP A 20 4.49 -0.49 -3.39
N ILE A 21 3.18 -0.28 -3.29
CA ILE A 21 2.28 -0.36 -4.46
C ILE A 21 2.72 0.63 -5.53
N PHE A 22 3.01 1.87 -5.13
CA PHE A 22 3.40 2.93 -6.03
C PHE A 22 4.79 2.77 -6.61
N HIS A 23 5.74 2.23 -5.84
CA HIS A 23 7.05 1.87 -6.36
C HIS A 23 6.92 0.81 -7.47
N ASP A 24 6.15 -0.24 -7.24
CA ASP A 24 5.95 -1.29 -8.24
C ASP A 24 5.26 -0.77 -9.51
N MET A 25 4.28 0.13 -9.36
CA MET A 25 3.57 0.74 -10.49
C MET A 25 4.43 1.76 -11.26
N MET A 26 5.16 2.62 -10.56
CA MET A 26 5.84 3.78 -11.16
C MET A 26 7.31 3.54 -11.48
N VAL A 27 7.96 2.58 -10.81
CA VAL A 27 9.39 2.27 -10.99
C VAL A 27 9.57 0.93 -11.70
N LEU A 28 8.82 -0.10 -11.31
CA LEU A 28 8.93 -1.44 -11.92
C LEU A 28 7.97 -1.65 -13.11
N GLY A 29 6.95 -0.80 -13.23
CA GLY A 29 5.97 -0.86 -14.32
C GLY A 29 4.90 -1.94 -14.18
N HIS A 30 4.75 -2.53 -12.99
CA HIS A 30 3.68 -3.49 -12.72
C HIS A 30 2.29 -2.85 -12.82
N GLY A 31 1.28 -3.66 -13.09
CA GLY A 31 -0.11 -3.21 -13.02
C GLY A 31 -0.50 -2.88 -11.57
N VAL A 32 -1.26 -1.81 -11.36
CA VAL A 32 -1.68 -1.38 -10.02
C VAL A 32 -2.44 -2.46 -9.26
N GLY A 33 -3.23 -3.29 -9.93
CA GLY A 33 -3.95 -4.41 -9.32
C GLY A 33 -3.04 -5.56 -8.90
N GLU A 34 -1.99 -5.84 -9.67
CA GLU A 34 -0.96 -6.83 -9.31
C GLU A 34 -0.21 -6.39 -8.06
N ALA A 35 0.26 -5.14 -8.05
CA ALA A 35 0.96 -4.57 -6.90
C ALA A 35 0.07 -4.53 -5.65
N GLN A 36 -1.19 -4.06 -5.79
CA GLN A 36 -2.14 -4.00 -4.69
C GLN A 36 -2.41 -5.38 -4.09
N SER A 37 -2.68 -6.39 -4.93
CA SER A 37 -3.02 -7.73 -4.45
C SER A 37 -1.86 -8.41 -3.72
N ARG A 38 -0.64 -8.27 -4.25
CA ARG A 38 0.60 -8.76 -3.63
C ARG A 38 0.79 -8.22 -2.23
N TYR A 39 0.75 -6.90 -2.06
CA TYR A 39 1.03 -6.30 -0.77
C TYR A 39 -0.16 -6.41 0.19
N THR A 40 -1.39 -6.40 -0.31
CA THR A 40 -2.57 -6.71 0.53
C THR A 40 -2.44 -8.09 1.15
N TRP A 41 -2.00 -9.09 0.39
CA TRP A 41 -1.71 -10.41 0.93
C TRP A 41 -0.58 -10.37 1.97
N ILE A 42 0.56 -9.75 1.65
CA ILE A 42 1.71 -9.69 2.58
C ILE A 42 1.34 -9.05 3.92
N PHE A 43 0.65 -7.91 3.89
CA PHE A 43 0.25 -7.20 5.11
C PHE A 43 -0.86 -7.96 5.85
N ASN A 44 -1.95 -8.33 5.17
CA ASN A 44 -3.11 -8.92 5.86
C ASN A 44 -2.90 -10.38 6.27
N ARG A 45 -2.00 -11.13 5.62
CA ARG A 45 -1.66 -12.49 6.04
C ARG A 45 -1.23 -12.51 7.50
N ASP A 46 -0.34 -11.61 7.90
CA ASP A 46 0.20 -11.57 9.26
C ASP A 46 -0.86 -11.16 10.30
N PHE A 47 -1.92 -10.45 9.91
CA PHE A 47 -3.07 -10.17 10.78
C PHE A 47 -3.97 -11.41 10.99
N THR A 48 -3.99 -12.34 10.04
CA THR A 48 -4.82 -13.56 10.12
C THR A 48 -4.17 -14.73 10.84
N THR A 49 -2.83 -14.74 10.97
CA THR A 49 -2.10 -15.85 11.61
C THR A 49 -2.01 -15.72 13.13
N MET A 50 -2.28 -14.54 13.70
CA MET A 50 -2.12 -14.23 15.14
C MET A 50 -0.72 -14.56 15.69
N ASP A 51 0.29 -14.63 14.83
CA ASP A 51 1.65 -14.95 15.24
C ASP A 51 2.34 -13.69 15.80
N PRO A 52 2.65 -13.64 17.11
CA PRO A 52 3.25 -12.48 17.77
C PRO A 52 4.68 -12.17 17.29
N THR A 53 5.32 -13.10 16.57
CA THR A 53 6.69 -12.96 16.06
C THR A 53 6.76 -12.40 14.65
N THR A 54 5.62 -12.26 13.97
CA THR A 54 5.55 -11.60 12.66
C THR A 54 5.83 -10.11 12.78
N LEU A 55 6.24 -9.48 11.66
CA LEU A 55 6.58 -8.06 11.61
C LEU A 55 5.45 -7.16 12.16
N TYR A 56 4.20 -7.59 11.99
CA TYR A 56 3.00 -6.88 12.45
C TYR A 56 2.28 -7.56 13.63
N GLY A 57 2.81 -8.66 14.18
CA GLY A 57 2.17 -9.49 15.20
C GLY A 57 1.72 -8.72 16.45
N ARG A 58 2.53 -7.76 16.92
CA ARG A 58 2.15 -6.88 18.03
C ARG A 58 0.97 -5.97 17.71
N SER A 59 0.88 -5.48 16.47
CA SER A 59 -0.27 -4.71 15.98
C SER A 59 -1.51 -5.60 15.84
N THR A 60 -1.33 -6.87 15.48
CA THR A 60 -2.41 -7.87 15.44
C THR A 60 -3.08 -8.06 16.80
N HIS A 61 -2.35 -7.98 17.92
CA HIS A 61 -2.91 -8.08 19.27
C HIS A 61 -3.69 -6.83 19.73
N PHE A 62 -3.48 -5.70 19.07
CA PHE A 62 -4.26 -4.48 19.30
C PHE A 62 -5.71 -4.65 18.81
N GLN A 63 -5.94 -5.55 17.84
CA GLN A 63 -7.23 -5.75 17.19
C GLN A 63 -8.27 -6.49 18.08
N PRO A 64 -7.92 -7.61 18.76
CA PRO A 64 -8.84 -8.33 19.62
C PRO A 64 -9.06 -7.71 21.01
N SER A 65 -8.06 -7.00 21.56
CA SER A 65 -8.05 -6.62 22.99
C SER A 65 -8.55 -5.21 23.30
N MET A 66 -8.62 -4.30 22.31
CA MET A 66 -8.91 -2.87 22.51
C MET A 66 -10.04 -2.32 21.60
N GLY A 67 -10.85 -3.19 20.99
CA GLY A 67 -11.97 -2.78 20.12
C GLY A 67 -11.62 -2.56 18.65
N GLY A 68 -10.36 -2.81 18.25
CA GLY A 68 -9.93 -2.85 16.85
C GLY A 68 -9.76 -1.48 16.19
N LEU A 69 -8.58 -1.23 15.63
CA LEU A 69 -8.40 -0.20 14.59
C LEU A 69 -8.84 -0.80 13.26
N THR A 70 -9.88 -0.23 12.65
CA THR A 70 -10.35 -0.62 11.32
C THR A 70 -9.70 0.28 10.27
N ASN A 71 -8.63 -0.21 9.65
CA ASN A 71 -8.05 0.44 8.49
C ASN A 71 -8.88 0.09 7.26
N VAL A 72 -9.62 1.07 6.74
CA VAL A 72 -10.38 0.94 5.49
C VAL A 72 -9.73 1.86 4.47
N ASN A 73 -9.11 1.27 3.45
CA ASN A 73 -8.56 2.02 2.33
C ASN A 73 -9.26 1.60 1.04
N VAL A 74 -9.44 2.56 0.16
CA VAL A 74 -10.09 2.37 -1.14
C VAL A 74 -9.13 2.78 -2.24
N LEU A 75 -9.12 1.96 -3.30
CA LEU A 75 -8.36 2.21 -4.50
C LEU A 75 -9.29 1.96 -5.69
N PHE A 76 -9.59 3.01 -6.45
CA PHE A 76 -10.44 2.95 -7.64
C PHE A 76 -9.60 3.22 -8.89
N GLY A 77 -9.65 2.31 -9.85
CA GLY A 77 -8.96 2.44 -11.11
C GLY A 77 -9.03 1.15 -11.91
N ASP A 78 -8.48 1.20 -13.13
CA ASP A 78 -8.26 0.00 -13.92
C ASP A 78 -7.11 -0.82 -13.28
N PRO A 79 -7.33 -2.09 -12.90
CA PRO A 79 -6.29 -2.96 -12.33
C PRO A 79 -5.06 -3.14 -13.23
N ALA A 80 -5.22 -3.03 -14.55
CA ALA A 80 -4.13 -3.13 -15.53
C ALA A 80 -3.39 -1.80 -15.74
N MET A 81 -3.86 -0.71 -15.12
CA MET A 81 -3.20 0.59 -15.23
C MET A 81 -1.78 0.51 -14.66
N THR A 82 -0.84 1.02 -15.45
CA THR A 82 0.55 1.24 -15.06
C THR A 82 0.88 2.73 -15.23
N CYS A 83 1.82 3.25 -14.45
CA CYS A 83 2.28 4.63 -14.53
C CYS A 83 3.80 4.65 -14.66
N TYR A 84 4.28 3.90 -15.63
CA TYR A 84 5.70 3.75 -15.93
C TYR A 84 5.98 4.17 -17.37
N ASN A 85 7.00 5.01 -17.56
CA ASN A 85 7.49 5.37 -18.86
C ASN A 85 9.03 5.24 -18.87
N PRO A 86 9.59 4.18 -19.49
CA PRO A 86 11.03 3.96 -19.50
C PRO A 86 11.80 5.03 -20.30
N ALA A 87 11.10 5.78 -21.17
CA ALA A 87 11.69 6.86 -21.95
C ALA A 87 11.60 8.23 -21.24
N TRP A 88 10.94 8.30 -20.08
CA TRP A 88 10.89 9.53 -19.32
C TRP A 88 12.26 9.85 -18.73
N THR A 89 12.65 11.12 -18.84
CA THR A 89 13.87 11.67 -18.24
C THR A 89 13.49 12.87 -17.40
N GLU A 90 14.17 13.06 -16.27
CA GLU A 90 13.92 14.19 -15.38
C GLU A 90 14.20 15.50 -16.14
N PRO A 91 13.26 16.45 -16.19
CA PRO A 91 13.46 17.70 -16.90
C PRO A 91 14.53 18.55 -16.20
N THR A 92 15.44 19.14 -16.98
CA THR A 92 16.42 20.09 -16.45
C THR A 92 15.71 21.35 -15.96
N PRO A 93 15.89 21.76 -14.70
CA PRO A 93 15.30 23.00 -14.19
C PRO A 93 15.74 24.20 -15.04
N VAL A 94 14.79 25.05 -15.43
CA VAL A 94 15.08 26.35 -16.05
C VAL A 94 15.29 27.38 -14.95
N SER A 95 16.43 28.06 -14.96
CA SER A 95 16.63 29.25 -14.12
C SER A 95 15.61 30.33 -14.49
N PRO A 96 15.05 31.06 -13.50
CA PRO A 96 14.14 32.17 -13.75
C PRO A 96 14.79 33.30 -14.55
#